data_AF-A0A382UF26-F1
#
_entry.id   AF-A0A382UF26-F1
#
_cell.length_a   1.000
_cell.length_b   1.000
_cell.length_c   1.000
_cell.angle_alpha   90.00
_cell.angle_beta   90.00
_cell.angle_gamma   90.00
#
_symmetry.space_group_name_H-M   'P 1'
#
loop_
_entity.id
_entity.type
_entity.pdbx_description
1 polymer ?
#
loop_
_entity_poly.entity_id
_entity_poly.type
_entity_poly.pdbx_seq_one_letter_code
_entity_poly.pdbx_strand_id
1 'polypeptide(L)' 'MPGSINDLYTVQFNITSPTEIDLAIHQDGFRQYGGKLLWGHVYKYNNINFKEIAEATRN' A
#
# COMPACT_ATOMS: atom_id res chain seq x y z
N MET A 1 -9.01 -9.66 -13.78
CA MET A 1 -9.74 -9.88 -12.51
C MET A 1 -11.09 -10.49 -12.84
N PRO A 2 -11.67 -11.34 -11.98
CA PRO A 2 -13.04 -11.81 -12.19
C PRO A 2 -14.00 -10.63 -11.99
N GLY A 3 -14.78 -10.31 -13.03
CA GLY A 3 -15.67 -9.14 -13.07
C GLY A 3 -15.72 -8.51 -14.46
N SER A 4 -16.73 -7.69 -14.72
CA SER A 4 -16.81 -6.89 -15.95
C SER A 4 -15.71 -5.82 -15.97
N ILE A 5 -15.32 -5.41 -17.18
CA ILE A 5 -14.37 -4.30 -17.39
C ILE A 5 -14.89 -2.97 -16.84
N ASN A 6 -16.21 -2.81 -16.75
CA ASN A 6 -16.86 -1.58 -16.28
C ASN A 6 -17.21 -1.63 -14.78
N ASP A 7 -16.86 -2.70 -14.06
CA ASP A 7 -17.15 -2.81 -12.64
C ASP A 7 -16.27 -1.86 -11.82
N LEU A 8 -16.82 -1.39 -10.70
CA LEU A 8 -16.08 -0.61 -9.71
C LEU A 8 -15.55 -1.53 -8.62
N TYR A 9 -14.29 -1.35 -8.26
CA TYR A 9 -13.59 -2.23 -7.32
C TYR A 9 -13.21 -1.49 -6.04
N THR A 10 -13.20 -2.24 -4.93
CA THR A 10 -12.51 -1.80 -3.72
C THR A 10 -11.13 -2.43 -3.70
N VAL A 11 -10.09 -1.60 -3.63
CA VAL A 11 -8.69 -2.02 -3.56
C VAL A 11 -8.18 -1.73 -2.16
N GLN A 12 -7.59 -2.75 -1.53
CA GLN A 12 -7.00 -2.64 -0.21
C GLN A 12 -5.52 -3.02 -0.28
N PHE A 13 -4.66 -2.09 0.10
CA PHE A 13 -3.24 -2.35 0.30
C PHE A 13 -2.99 -2.53 1.80
N ASN A 14 -2.52 -3.72 2.17
CA ASN A 14 -2.10 -4.02 3.53
C ASN A 14 -0.57 -3.91 3.59
N ILE A 15 -0.08 -2.84 4.21
CA ILE A 15 1.32 -2.68 4.53
C ILE A 15 1.54 -3.35 5.88
N THR A 16 2.26 -4.47 5.88
CA THR A 16 2.58 -5.18 7.12
C THR A 16 3.91 -4.70 7.66
N SER A 17 4.00 -4.57 8.99
CA SER A 17 5.27 -4.31 9.64
C SER A 17 6.28 -5.41 9.30
N PRO A 18 7.56 -5.06 9.06
CA PRO A 18 8.62 -6.06 9.05
C PRO A 18 8.72 -6.72 10.43
N THR A 19 9.11 -7.98 10.48
CA THR A 19 9.39 -8.64 11.77
C THR A 19 10.71 -8.13 12.34
N GLU A 20 10.96 -8.36 13.63
CA GLU A 20 12.18 -7.88 14.32
C GLU A 20 13.48 -8.42 13.70
N ILE A 21 13.41 -9.54 12.97
CA ILE A 21 14.55 -10.12 12.26
C ILE A 21 14.70 -9.62 10.82
N ASP A 22 13.66 -9.02 10.23
CA ASP A 22 13.65 -8.61 8.82
C ASP A 22 14.24 -7.21 8.61
N LEU A 23 14.32 -6.40 9.67
CA LEU A 23 14.74 -5.01 9.60
C LEU A 23 15.83 -4.68 10.63
N ALA A 24 17.05 -4.50 10.13
CA ALA A 24 18.11 -3.84 10.89
C ALA A 24 18.04 -2.33 10.66
N ILE A 25 17.84 -1.56 11.73
CA ILE A 25 17.87 -0.10 11.73
C ILE A 25 18.91 0.40 12.73
N HIS A 26 19.69 1.41 12.34
CA HIS A 26 20.62 2.06 13.26
C HIS A 26 19.88 2.72 14.42
N GLN A 27 20.51 2.76 15.61
CA GLN A 27 19.83 3.19 16.84
C GLN A 27 19.39 4.67 16.81
N ASP A 28 20.15 5.53 16.15
CA ASP A 28 19.81 6.94 15.91
C ASP A 28 18.61 7.07 14.95
N GLY A 29 18.60 6.31 13.85
CA GLY A 29 17.46 6.20 12.93
C GLY A 29 16.21 5.65 13.61
N PHE A 30 16.37 4.68 14.51
CA PHE A 30 15.27 4.14 15.31
C PHE A 30 14.67 5.19 16.24
N ARG A 31 15.51 5.96 16.94
CA ARG A 31 15.04 7.03 17.83
C ARG A 31 14.28 8.12 17.08
N GLN A 32 14.62 8.38 15.81
CA GLN A 32 14.00 9.42 15.02
C GLN A 32 12.73 8.94 14.28
N TYR A 33 12.72 7.71 13.77
CA TYR A 33 11.68 7.23 12.84
C TYR A 33 11.17 5.80 13.10
N GLY A 34 11.81 5.05 14.00
CA GLY A 34 11.56 3.62 14.20
C GLY A 34 10.10 3.29 14.52
N GLY A 35 9.45 4.12 15.35
CA GLY A 35 8.03 3.91 15.69
C GLY A 35 7.08 3.98 14.49
N LYS A 36 7.38 4.77 13.46
CA LYS A 36 6.52 4.91 12.26
C LYS A 36 6.83 3.84 11.21
N LEU A 37 8.10 3.45 11.04
CA LEU A 37 8.52 2.42 10.09
C LEU A 37 8.04 1.02 10.49
N LEU A 38 7.85 0.79 11.79
CA LEU A 38 7.44 -0.50 12.33
C LEU A 38 5.93 -0.67 12.43
N TRP A 39 5.13 0.27 11.95
CA TRP A 39 3.67 0.17 12.01
C TRP A 39 3.09 -0.23 10.66
N GLY A 40 2.32 -1.32 10.67
CA GLY A 40 1.49 -1.70 9.55
C GLY A 40 0.40 -0.67 9.30
N HIS A 41 -0.01 -0.54 8.05
CA HIS A 41 -1.06 0.39 7.65
C HIS A 41 -1.95 -0.23 6.58
N VAL A 42 -3.23 0.16 6.58
CA VAL A 42 -4.19 -0.28 5.57
C VAL A 42 -4.66 0.93 4.77
N TYR A 43 -4.37 0.94 3.48
CA TYR A 43 -4.93 1.91 2.55
C TYR A 43 -6.09 1.28 1.80
N LYS A 44 -7.28 1.88 1.91
CA LYS A 44 -8.48 1.42 1.24
C LYS A 44 -8.96 2.46 0.25
N TYR A 45 -9.05 2.05 -1.01
CA TYR A 45 -9.58 2.84 -2.10
C TYR A 45 -10.87 2.19 -2.59
N ASN A 46 -11.97 2.93 -2.52
CA ASN A 46 -13.28 2.45 -2.95
C ASN A 46 -13.58 3.01 -4.34
N ASN A 47 -14.48 2.35 -5.06
CA ASN A 47 -15.00 2.80 -6.35
C ASN A 47 -13.92 3.01 -7.43
N ILE A 48 -12.92 2.15 -7.44
CA ILE A 48 -11.82 2.20 -8.41
C ILE A 48 -12.29 1.68 -9.76
N ASN A 49 -12.14 2.54 -10.78
CA ASN A 49 -12.39 2.21 -12.17
C ASN A 49 -11.08 1.75 -12.84
N PHE A 50 -10.87 0.44 -12.95
CA PHE A 50 -9.64 -0.08 -13.56
C PHE A 50 -9.54 0.17 -15.05
N LYS A 51 -10.66 0.36 -15.76
CA LYS A 51 -10.65 0.69 -17.19
C LYS A 51 -9.98 2.04 -17.42
N GLU A 52 -10.38 3.05 -16.66
CA GLU A 52 -9.79 4.40 -16.72
C GLU A 52 -8.28 4.36 -16.46
N ILE A 53 -7.84 3.61 -15.45
CA ILE A 53 -6.43 3.48 -15.11
C ILE A 53 -5.64 2.78 -16.23
N ALA A 54 -6.21 1.72 -16.82
CA ALA A 54 -5.54 0.95 -17.87
C ALA A 54 -5.46 1.73 -19.20
N GLU A 55 -6.43 2.60 -19.47
CA GLU A 55 -6.49 3.45 -20.67
C GLU A 55 -5.72 4.78 -20.49
N ALA A 56 -5.31 5.12 -19.26
CA ALA A 56 -4.58 6.33 -18.98
C ALA A 56 -3.20 6.34 -19.65
N THR A 57 -2.88 7.45 -20.33
CA THR A 57 -1.56 7.70 -20.89
C THR A 57 -0.78 8.67 -20.00
N ARG A 58 0.54 8.52 -19.95
CA ARG A 58 1.40 9.42 -19.19
C ARG A 58 1.59 10.72 -19.98
N ASN A 59 1.22 11.86 -19.40
CA ASN A 59 1.61 13.18 -19.93
C ASN A 59 3.12 13.43 -19.78
#